data_AF-A0A352UDB8-F1
#
_entry.id   AF-A0A352UDB8-F1
#
_cell.length_a   1.000
_cell.length_b   1.000
_cell.length_c   1.000
_cell.angle_alpha   90.00
_cell.angle_beta   90.00
_cell.angle_gamma   90.00
#
_symmetry.space_group_name_H-M   'P 1'
#
loop_
_entity.id
_entity.type
_entity.pdbx_description
1 polymer ?
#
loop_
_entity_poly.entity_id
_entity_poly.type
_entity_poly.pdbx_seq_one_letter_code
_entity_poly.pdbx_strand_id
1 'polypeptide(L)'
;FVVAFGVLTIILIILSMRQYGSKVTRFLPSRLEGPYKRFQQGTLGSFKSQLPYMLILGLAGWLLEMARLYFVVQALGLDIGLALIPVVALGHAILSTVPTPGGTGAVEPGMTGLLLLSLDRSNAASVAIVDRSITYVSVIVIGGLIFLLRHVMRMRSISKETPVAT
;
A
#
# COMPACT_ATOMS: atom_id res chain seq x y z
N PHE A 1 -21.17 0.56 7.40
CA PHE A 1 -22.13 0.02 6.41
C PHE A 1 -21.64 0.13 4.98
N VAL A 2 -21.27 1.31 4.47
CA VAL A 2 -20.78 1.49 3.07
C VAL A 2 -19.55 0.63 2.76
N VAL A 3 -18.55 0.63 3.64
CA VAL A 3 -17.32 -0.16 3.46
C VAL A 3 -17.60 -1.66 3.43
N ALA A 4 -18.41 -2.16 4.35
CA ALA A 4 -18.80 -3.58 4.40
C ALA A 4 -19.53 -4.00 3.13
N PHE A 5 -20.45 -3.17 2.62
CA PHE A 5 -21.17 -3.42 1.38
C PHE A 5 -20.25 -3.41 0.16
N GLY A 6 -19.28 -2.48 0.12
CA GLY A 6 -18.27 -2.42 -0.94
C GLY A 6 -17.40 -3.67 -0.97
N VAL A 7 -16.92 -4.11 0.20
CA VAL A 7 -16.12 -5.35 0.33
C VAL A 7 -16.95 -6.57 -0.11
N LEU A 8 -18.21 -6.67 0.34
CA LEU A 8 -19.11 -7.76 -0.05
C LEU A 8 -19.34 -7.79 -1.56
N THR A 9 -19.52 -6.61 -2.17
CA THR A 9 -19.71 -6.46 -3.63
C THR A 9 -18.47 -6.94 -4.39
N ILE A 10 -17.27 -6.55 -3.95
CA ILE A 10 -16.01 -7.00 -4.53
C ILE A 10 -15.87 -8.52 -4.41
N ILE A 11 -16.18 -9.09 -3.24
CA ILE A 11 -16.15 -10.54 -3.03
C ILE A 11 -17.13 -11.25 -3.97
N LEU A 12 -18.36 -10.74 -4.10
CA LEU A 12 -19.38 -11.27 -5.01
C LEU A 12 -18.93 -11.22 -6.48
N ILE A 13 -18.32 -10.12 -6.92
CA ILE A 13 -17.76 -9.98 -8.27
C ILE A 13 -16.66 -11.02 -8.50
N ILE A 14 -15.72 -11.17 -7.55
CA ILE A 14 -14.62 -12.13 -7.65
C ILE A 14 -15.15 -13.58 -7.68
N LEU A 15 -16.13 -13.91 -6.82
CA LEU A 15 -16.78 -15.23 -6.80
C LEU A 15 -17.53 -15.50 -8.10
N SER A 16 -18.26 -14.51 -8.62
CA SER A 16 -18.98 -14.62 -9.89
C SER A 16 -18.00 -14.83 -11.06
N MET A 17 -16.87 -14.12 -11.10
CA MET A 17 -15.81 -14.34 -12.08
C MET A 17 -15.19 -15.75 -11.96
N ARG A 18 -15.02 -16.27 -10.74
CA ARG A 18 -14.51 -17.63 -10.50
C ARG A 18 -15.47 -18.70 -11.05
N GLN A 19 -16.77 -18.52 -10.85
CA GLN A 19 -17.79 -19.53 -11.16
C GLN A 19 -18.34 -19.42 -12.59
N TYR A 20 -18.45 -18.20 -13.15
CA TYR A 20 -19.05 -17.91 -14.45
C TYR A 20 -18.05 -17.45 -15.52
N GLY A 21 -16.77 -17.33 -15.22
CA GLY A 21 -15.77 -16.79 -16.15
C GLY A 21 -15.71 -17.48 -17.52
N SER A 22 -15.91 -18.81 -17.56
CA SER A 22 -15.97 -19.57 -18.82
C SER A 22 -17.25 -19.34 -19.63
N LYS A 23 -18.39 -19.04 -18.97
CA LYS A 23 -19.67 -18.77 -19.64
C LYS A 23 -19.76 -17.32 -20.15
N VAL A 24 -19.25 -16.36 -19.38
CA VAL A 24 -19.23 -14.93 -19.75
C VAL A 24 -18.38 -14.70 -21.00
N THR A 25 -17.27 -15.42 -21.13
CA THR A 25 -16.41 -15.37 -22.32
C THR A 25 -17.17 -15.74 -23.62
N ARG A 26 -18.19 -16.61 -23.54
CA ARG A 26 -18.98 -17.07 -24.69
C ARG A 26 -20.05 -16.07 -25.14
N PHE A 27 -20.43 -15.14 -24.26
CA PHE A 27 -21.40 -14.07 -24.56
C PHE A 27 -20.73 -12.74 -24.94
N LEU A 28 -19.41 -12.63 -24.81
CA LEU A 28 -18.68 -11.41 -25.11
C LEU A 28 -18.35 -11.30 -26.60
N PRO A 29 -18.48 -10.11 -27.22
CA PRO A 29 -17.99 -9.85 -28.57
C PRO A 29 -16.49 -10.14 -28.69
N SER A 30 -16.02 -10.60 -29.85
CA SER A 30 -14.62 -11.00 -30.10
C SER A 30 -13.58 -9.93 -29.73
N ARG A 31 -13.97 -8.64 -29.71
CA ARG A 31 -13.10 -7.52 -29.30
C ARG A 31 -12.79 -7.48 -27.79
N LEU A 32 -13.70 -7.96 -26.93
CA LEU A 32 -13.55 -7.89 -25.47
C LEU A 32 -13.06 -9.20 -24.84
N GLU A 33 -13.07 -10.29 -25.60
CA GLU A 33 -12.64 -11.62 -25.13
C GLU A 33 -11.18 -11.63 -24.66
N GLY A 34 -10.28 -10.99 -25.42
CA GLY A 34 -8.85 -10.89 -25.10
C GLY A 34 -8.57 -10.13 -23.81
N PRO A 35 -9.03 -8.86 -23.68
CA PRO A 35 -8.89 -8.09 -22.44
C PRO A 35 -9.53 -8.78 -21.22
N TYR A 36 -10.72 -9.36 -21.37
CA TYR A 36 -11.42 -10.05 -20.29
C TYR A 36 -10.64 -11.29 -19.81
N LYS A 37 -10.12 -12.12 -20.71
CA LYS A 37 -9.30 -13.29 -20.35
C LYS A 37 -8.04 -12.88 -19.57
N ARG A 38 -7.35 -11.81 -20.00
CA ARG A 38 -6.17 -11.29 -19.29
C ARG A 38 -6.54 -10.75 -17.91
N PHE A 39 -7.65 -10.02 -17.80
CA PHE A 39 -8.15 -9.52 -16.51
C PHE A 39 -8.55 -10.68 -15.58
N GLN A 40 -9.27 -11.68 -16.10
CA GLN A 40 -9.67 -12.88 -15.37
C GLN A 40 -8.45 -13.68 -14.89
N GLN A 41 -7.45 -13.91 -15.76
CA GLN A 41 -6.21 -14.60 -15.40
C GLN A 41 -5.36 -13.81 -14.40
N GLY A 42 -5.25 -12.50 -14.54
CA GLY A 42 -4.54 -11.65 -13.57
C GLY A 42 -5.22 -11.63 -12.21
N THR A 43 -6.55 -11.51 -12.19
CA THR A 43 -7.33 -11.52 -10.96
C THR A 43 -7.28 -12.90 -10.30
N LEU A 44 -7.79 -13.94 -10.97
CA LEU A 44 -7.94 -15.29 -10.39
C LEU A 44 -6.64 -16.11 -10.32
N GLY A 45 -5.64 -15.78 -11.14
CA GLY A 45 -4.33 -16.45 -11.12
C GLY A 45 -3.59 -16.21 -9.81
N SER A 46 -3.59 -14.96 -9.32
CA SER A 46 -2.98 -14.61 -8.04
C SER A 46 -3.71 -15.23 -6.84
N PHE A 47 -5.03 -15.44 -6.93
CA PHE A 47 -5.83 -16.02 -5.85
C PHE A 47 -5.58 -17.52 -5.59
N LYS A 48 -4.98 -18.27 -6.53
CA LYS A 48 -4.94 -19.74 -6.44
C LYS A 48 -3.89 -20.31 -5.49
N SER A 49 -2.77 -19.62 -5.27
CA SER A 49 -1.68 -20.13 -4.42
C SER A 49 -0.94 -19.07 -3.61
N GLN A 50 -0.95 -17.80 -4.05
CA GLN A 50 -0.22 -16.71 -3.38
C GLN A 50 -1.09 -15.92 -2.42
N LEU A 51 -2.42 -16.12 -2.45
CA LEU A 51 -3.38 -15.40 -1.61
C LEU A 51 -3.05 -15.44 -0.11
N PRO A 52 -2.81 -16.60 0.54
CA PRO A 52 -2.52 -16.60 1.97
C PRO A 52 -1.21 -15.85 2.28
N TYR A 53 -0.21 -15.96 1.42
CA TYR A 53 1.05 -15.24 1.58
C TYR A 53 0.87 -13.72 1.45
N MET A 54 0.12 -13.25 0.46
CA MET A 54 -0.21 -11.83 0.28
C MET A 54 -1.04 -11.29 1.45
N LEU A 55 -1.99 -12.08 1.97
CA LEU A 55 -2.77 -11.71 3.15
C LEU A 55 -1.91 -11.58 4.40
N ILE A 56 -1.01 -12.54 4.64
CA ILE A 56 -0.09 -12.49 5.78
C ILE A 56 0.82 -11.26 5.67
N LEU A 57 1.43 -11.01 4.50
CA LEU A 57 2.28 -9.84 4.30
C LEU A 57 1.50 -8.54 4.43
N GLY A 58 0.27 -8.47 3.91
CA GLY A 58 -0.59 -7.30 4.03
C GLY A 58 -0.97 -7.00 5.49
N LEU A 59 -1.39 -8.03 6.23
CA LEU A 59 -1.69 -7.92 7.66
C LEU A 59 -0.44 -7.52 8.46
N ALA A 60 0.71 -8.13 8.18
CA ALA A 60 1.97 -7.76 8.81
C ALA A 60 2.34 -6.31 8.53
N GLY A 61 2.18 -5.86 7.27
CA GLY A 61 2.41 -4.46 6.89
C GLY A 61 1.50 -3.50 7.66
N TRP A 62 0.21 -3.83 7.78
CA TRP A 62 -0.74 -3.04 8.56
C TRP A 62 -0.42 -3.00 10.05
N LEU A 63 -0.01 -4.12 10.63
CA LEU A 63 0.44 -4.16 12.02
C LEU A 63 1.69 -3.32 12.23
N LEU A 64 2.62 -3.33 11.28
CA LEU A 64 3.81 -2.48 11.32
C LEU A 64 3.46 -0.99 11.20
N GLU A 65 2.47 -0.63 10.39
CA GLU A 65 1.96 0.75 10.33
C GLU A 65 1.37 1.22 11.66
N MET A 66 0.54 0.37 12.29
CA MET A 66 -0.02 0.65 13.62
C MET A 66 1.08 0.73 14.68
N ALA A 67 2.03 -0.20 14.66
CA ALA A 67 3.15 -0.22 15.60
C ALA A 67 4.04 1.03 15.45
N ARG A 68 4.32 1.46 14.21
CA ARG A 68 5.06 2.70 13.95
C ARG A 68 4.36 3.89 14.60
N LEU A 69 3.07 4.07 14.34
CA LEU A 69 2.31 5.18 14.92
C LEU A 69 2.32 5.13 16.45
N TYR A 70 2.11 3.94 17.04
CA TYR A 70 2.19 3.73 18.48
C TYR A 70 3.55 4.16 19.03
N PHE A 71 4.65 3.70 18.44
CA PHE A 71 5.99 4.06 18.90
C PHE A 71 6.32 5.55 18.73
N VAL A 72 5.82 6.19 17.67
CA VAL A 72 5.97 7.66 17.51
C VAL A 72 5.30 8.41 18.66
N VAL A 73 4.07 8.01 19.01
CA VAL A 73 3.31 8.63 20.10
C VAL A 73 4.01 8.41 21.45
N GLN A 74 4.46 7.19 21.71
CA GLN A 74 5.23 6.85 22.92
C GLN A 74 6.57 7.59 22.99
N ALA A 75 7.27 7.75 21.86
CA ALA A 75 8.54 8.48 21.80
C ALA A 75 8.37 9.97 22.09
N LEU A 76 7.19 10.53 21.82
CA LEU A 76 6.82 11.91 22.16
C LEU A 76 6.30 12.03 23.60
N GLY A 77 6.23 10.94 24.36
CA GLY A 77 5.72 10.93 25.73
C GLY A 77 4.21 11.18 25.82
N LEU A 78 3.48 10.90 24.74
CA LEU A 78 2.04 11.12 24.63
C LEU A 78 1.27 9.83 24.88
N ASP A 79 0.05 9.96 25.35
CA ASP A 79 -0.88 8.84 25.51
C ASP A 79 -2.10 9.06 24.60
N ILE A 80 -2.44 8.03 23.82
CA ILE A 80 -3.64 8.01 22.99
C ILE A 80 -4.38 6.70 23.24
N GLY A 81 -5.71 6.76 23.19
CA GLY A 81 -6.53 5.56 23.29
C GLY A 81 -6.09 4.52 22.24
N LEU A 82 -5.82 3.29 22.68
CA LEU A 82 -5.37 2.20 21.79
C LEU A 82 -6.30 1.97 20.60
N ALA A 83 -7.60 2.26 20.76
CA ALA A 83 -8.59 2.17 19.70
C ALA A 83 -8.41 3.25 18.59
N LEU A 84 -7.75 4.38 18.89
CA LEU A 84 -7.51 5.45 17.92
C LEU A 84 -6.39 5.09 16.94
N ILE A 85 -5.40 4.28 17.35
CA ILE A 85 -4.28 3.85 16.52
C ILE A 85 -4.74 3.18 15.22
N PRO A 86 -5.58 2.12 15.23
CA PRO A 86 -6.07 1.50 14.01
C PRO A 86 -6.94 2.46 13.19
N VAL A 87 -7.72 3.35 13.84
CA VAL A 87 -8.54 4.35 13.15
C VAL A 87 -7.67 5.32 12.35
N VAL A 88 -6.60 5.84 12.96
CA VAL A 88 -5.67 6.76 12.31
C VAL A 88 -4.88 6.05 11.21
N ALA A 89 -4.40 4.82 11.46
CA ALA A 89 -3.69 4.02 10.46
C ALA A 89 -4.56 3.71 9.23
N LEU A 90 -5.82 3.31 9.45
CA LEU A 90 -6.80 3.11 8.38
C LEU A 90 -7.12 4.40 7.63
N GLY A 91 -7.31 5.50 8.37
CA GLY A 91 -7.55 6.82 7.81
C GLY A 91 -6.40 7.24 6.90
N HIS A 92 -5.16 7.07 7.33
CA HIS A 92 -3.96 7.29 6.53
C HIS A 92 -4.01 6.45 5.24
N ALA A 93 -4.25 5.14 5.33
CA ALA A 93 -4.31 4.28 4.15
C ALA A 93 -5.34 4.74 3.11
N ILE A 94 -6.47 5.30 3.55
CA ILE A 94 -7.47 5.88 2.64
C ILE A 94 -6.97 7.21 2.08
N LEU A 95 -6.44 8.10 2.91
CA LEU A 95 -5.94 9.41 2.50
C LEU A 95 -4.76 9.31 1.52
N SER A 96 -3.96 8.25 1.58
CA SER A 96 -2.86 8.01 0.63
C SER A 96 -3.34 7.65 -0.77
N THR A 97 -4.61 7.29 -0.93
CA THR A 97 -5.23 7.04 -2.25
C THR A 97 -5.61 8.33 -2.99
N VAL A 98 -5.52 9.48 -2.33
CA VAL A 98 -5.71 10.79 -2.98
C VAL A 98 -4.65 10.94 -4.08
N PRO A 99 -5.02 11.43 -5.29
CA PRO A 99 -4.15 11.44 -6.48
C PRO A 99 -3.02 12.48 -6.43
N THR A 100 -2.49 12.74 -5.23
CA THR A 100 -1.29 13.51 -4.95
C THR A 100 -0.12 12.57 -4.72
N PRO A 101 1.13 12.93 -5.05
CA PRO A 101 2.30 12.08 -4.81
C PRO A 101 2.35 11.61 -3.34
N GLY A 102 2.19 10.31 -3.10
CA GLY A 102 2.16 9.73 -1.75
C GLY A 102 1.06 10.26 -0.82
N GLY A 103 -0.04 10.80 -1.36
CA GLY A 103 -1.12 11.40 -0.57
C GLY A 103 -0.77 12.74 0.11
N THR A 104 0.35 13.35 -0.27
CA THR A 104 0.82 14.63 0.30
C THR A 104 -0.22 15.74 0.15
N GLY A 105 -0.43 16.51 1.21
CA GLY A 105 -1.44 17.57 1.27
C GLY A 105 -2.83 17.11 1.70
N ALA A 106 -3.16 15.83 1.54
CA ALA A 106 -4.39 15.26 2.10
C ALA A 106 -4.12 14.51 3.40
N VAL A 107 -3.03 13.74 3.45
CA VAL A 107 -2.80 12.87 4.60
C VAL A 107 -2.33 13.64 5.82
N GLU A 108 -1.43 14.63 5.70
CA GLU A 108 -1.00 15.40 6.87
C GLU A 108 -2.18 16.04 7.62
N PRO A 109 -3.05 16.85 6.98
CA PRO A 109 -4.19 17.44 7.68
C PRO A 109 -5.22 16.40 8.10
N GLY A 110 -5.45 15.33 7.32
CA GLY A 110 -6.42 14.30 7.67
C GLY A 110 -5.98 13.45 8.88
N MET A 111 -4.71 13.06 8.93
CA MET A 111 -4.14 12.33 10.07
C MET A 111 -4.08 13.20 11.32
N THR A 112 -3.62 14.45 11.21
CA THR A 112 -3.66 15.41 12.32
C THR A 112 -5.10 15.60 12.81
N GLY A 113 -6.07 15.72 11.89
CA GLY A 113 -7.49 15.84 12.22
C GLY A 113 -8.04 14.66 13.03
N LEU A 114 -7.63 13.43 12.71
CA LEU A 114 -8.01 12.24 13.48
C LEU A 114 -7.33 12.21 14.86
N LEU A 115 -6.07 12.65 14.95
CA LEU A 115 -5.33 12.69 16.21
C LEU A 115 -5.84 13.77 17.18
N LEU A 116 -6.45 14.85 16.66
CA LEU A 116 -7.13 15.87 17.47
C LEU A 116 -8.29 15.31 18.32
N LEU A 117 -8.76 14.09 18.04
CA LEU A 117 -9.77 13.42 18.87
C LEU A 117 -9.23 13.00 20.25
N SER A 118 -7.91 12.97 20.44
CA SER A 118 -7.30 12.60 21.73
C SER A 118 -6.10 13.47 22.13
N LEU A 119 -5.57 14.29 21.22
CA LEU A 119 -4.42 15.16 21.47
C LEU A 119 -4.77 16.62 21.18
N ASP A 120 -4.06 17.56 21.81
CA ASP A 120 -4.08 18.96 21.42
C ASP A 120 -3.43 19.17 20.04
N ARG A 121 -3.66 20.34 19.46
CA ARG A 121 -3.20 20.66 18.10
C ARG A 121 -1.68 20.57 17.93
N SER A 122 -0.91 21.05 18.90
CA SER A 122 0.55 20.99 18.85
C SER A 122 1.04 19.54 18.86
N ASN A 123 0.50 18.71 19.75
CA ASN A 123 0.89 17.31 19.86
C ASN A 123 0.44 16.48 18.66
N ALA A 124 -0.79 16.67 18.18
CA ALA A 124 -1.30 16.00 16.97
C ALA A 124 -0.47 16.35 15.71
N ALA A 125 -0.07 17.61 15.56
CA ALA A 125 0.80 18.03 14.46
C ALA A 125 2.21 17.42 14.59
N SER A 126 2.76 17.38 15.81
CA SER A 126 4.08 16.80 16.08
C SER A 126 4.12 15.32 15.73
N VAL A 127 3.12 14.54 16.16
CA VAL A 127 2.97 13.11 15.81
C VAL A 127 2.90 12.93 14.30
N ALA A 128 2.06 13.69 13.60
CA ALA A 128 1.90 13.58 12.15
C ALA A 128 3.21 13.90 11.40
N ILE A 129 3.93 14.95 11.79
CA ILE A 129 5.21 15.33 11.17
C ILE A 129 6.28 14.25 11.40
N VAL A 130 6.38 13.71 12.61
CA VAL A 130 7.35 12.66 12.93
C VAL A 130 7.03 11.37 12.16
N ASP A 131 5.77 10.94 12.12
CA ASP A 131 5.35 9.77 11.35
C ASP A 131 5.66 9.92 9.84
N ARG A 132 5.39 11.10 9.28
CA ARG A 132 5.72 11.45 7.87
C ARG A 132 7.22 11.38 7.61
N SER A 133 8.01 11.95 8.51
CA SER A 133 9.47 12.00 8.40
C SER A 133 10.03 10.58 8.37
N ILE A 134 9.57 9.71 9.27
CA ILE A 134 9.99 8.30 9.30
C ILE A 134 9.60 7.61 8.00
N THR A 135 8.37 7.80 7.52
CA THR A 135 7.86 7.10 6.33
C THR A 135 8.60 7.53 5.07
N TYR A 136 8.82 8.83 4.85
CA TYR A 136 9.53 9.30 3.66
C TYR A 136 11.03 9.06 3.72
N VAL A 137 11.68 9.38 4.84
CA VAL A 137 13.14 9.24 4.94
C VAL A 137 13.54 7.77 4.87
N SER A 138 12.81 6.86 5.53
CA SER A 138 13.11 5.43 5.45
C SER A 138 13.05 4.90 4.02
N VAL A 139 12.02 5.28 3.26
CA VAL A 139 11.85 4.85 1.86
C VAL A 139 12.95 5.45 0.98
N ILE A 140 13.28 6.73 1.14
CA ILE A 140 14.33 7.40 0.37
C ILE A 140 15.70 6.77 0.65
N VAL A 141 16.04 6.55 1.91
CA VAL A 141 17.34 6.00 2.31
C VAL A 141 17.49 4.56 1.84
N ILE A 142 16.52 3.69 2.13
CA ILE A 142 16.60 2.26 1.76
C ILE A 142 16.51 2.10 0.24
N GLY A 143 15.51 2.74 -0.39
CA GLY A 143 15.31 2.67 -1.83
C GLY A 143 16.47 3.27 -2.61
N GLY A 144 16.98 4.42 -2.16
CA GLY A 144 18.13 5.10 -2.74
C GLY A 144 19.41 4.26 -2.64
N LEU A 145 19.67 3.64 -1.48
CA LEU A 145 20.84 2.78 -1.30
C LEU A 145 20.77 1.55 -2.21
N ILE A 146 19.63 0.86 -2.28
CA ILE A 146 19.44 -0.29 -3.17
C ILE A 146 19.61 0.13 -4.64
N PHE A 147 19.06 1.29 -5.02
CA PHE A 147 19.21 1.83 -6.36
C PHE A 147 20.67 2.09 -6.72
N LEU A 148 21.43 2.76 -5.84
CA LEU A 148 22.85 3.03 -6.04
C LEU A 148 23.66 1.74 -6.16
N LEU A 149 23.43 0.77 -5.27
CA LEU A 149 24.10 -0.54 -5.32
C LEU A 149 23.84 -1.25 -6.66
N ARG A 150 22.57 -1.31 -7.09
CA ARG A 150 22.23 -1.90 -8.38
C ARG A 150 22.85 -1.14 -9.55
N HIS A 151 22.88 0.19 -9.50
CA HIS A 151 23.46 1.02 -10.55
C HIS A 151 24.96 0.78 -10.70
N VAL A 152 25.71 0.76 -9.58
CA VAL A 152 27.16 0.47 -9.57
C VAL A 152 27.45 -0.95 -10.07
N MET A 153 26.68 -1.95 -9.63
CA MET A 153 26.84 -3.33 -10.10
C MET A 153 26.58 -3.46 -11.62
N ARG A 154 25.56 -2.78 -12.13
CA ARG A 154 25.20 -2.84 -13.56
C ARG A 154 26.24 -2.16 -14.44
N MET A 155 26.80 -1.03 -13.99
CA MET A 155 27.91 -0.36 -14.69
C MET A 155 29.18 -1.24 -14.74
N ARG A 156 29.50 -1.94 -13.64
CA ARG A 156 30.62 -2.91 -13.62
C ARG A 156 30.43 -4.08 -14.58
N SER A 157 29.19 -4.54 -14.80
CA SER A 157 28.90 -5.63 -15.74
C SER A 157 29.12 -5.21 -17.19
N ILE A 158 28.67 -4.01 -17.57
CA ILE A 158 28.78 -3.50 -18.94
C ILE A 158 30.26 -3.28 -19.34
N SER A 159 31.09 -2.80 -18.41
CA SER A 159 32.53 -2.61 -18.66
C SER A 159 33.31 -3.92 -18.89
N LYS A 160 32.75 -5.09 -18.51
CA LYS A 160 33.36 -6.41 -18.74
C LYS A 160 33.00 -7.01 -20.11
N GLU A 161 31.96 -6.51 -20.78
CA GLU A 161 31.46 -7.04 -22.06
C GLU A 161 32.01 -6.32 -23.30
N THR A 162 32.89 -5.33 -23.14
CA THR A 162 33.74 -4.82 -24.23
C THR A 162 35.11 -5.51 -24.17
N PRO A 163 35.27 -6.74 -24.70
CA PRO A 163 36.59 -7.23 -25.04
C PRO A 163 37.09 -6.41 -26.24
N VAL A 164 38.22 -5.76 -26.01
CA VAL A 164 39.19 -5.27 -26.97
C VAL A 164 38.97 -5.87 -28.37
N ALA A 165 38.36 -5.09 -29.25
CA ALA A 165 38.46 -5.32 -30.69
C ALA A 165 39.86 -4.89 -31.11
N THR A 166 40.79 -5.85 -31.15
CA THR A 166 42.08 -5.76 -31.83
C THR A 166 42.22 -6.95 -32.76
#